data_AF-A0A914LLQ9-F1
#
_entry.id   AF-A0A914LLQ9-F1
#
_cell.length_a   1.000
_cell.length_b   1.000
_cell.length_c   1.000
_cell.angle_alpha   90.00
_cell.angle_beta   90.00
_cell.angle_gamma   90.00
#
_symmetry.space_group_name_H-M   'P 1'
#
loop_
_entity.id
_entity.type
_entity.pdbx_description
1 polymer ?
#
loop_
_entity_poly.entity_id
_entity_poly.type
_entity_poly.pdbx_seq_one_letter_code
_entity_poly.pdbx_strand_id
1 'polypeptide(L)'
;MSALSTLGIPIGDKIFGFWSIYLMRIIQGTCFAAQYVIVSIVSRKWAPVTSTATFLILTSIHFQFGQLFTMPTAGYFCESNFGWEGVYYTMFTLTLIFTIIFFFIFRDCPSEHP
;
A
#
# COMPACT_ATOMS: atom_id res chain seq x y z
N MET A 1 4.37 0.22 6.78
CA MET A 1 3.29 -0.17 7.72
C MET A 1 2.41 -1.28 7.14
N SER A 2 1.82 -1.10 5.94
CA SER A 2 1.00 -2.13 5.28
C SER A 2 1.74 -3.46 5.05
N ALA A 3 3.02 -3.40 4.67
CA ALA A 3 3.86 -4.57 4.45
C ALA A 3 4.02 -5.46 5.72
N LEU A 4 4.27 -4.86 6.89
CA LEU A 4 4.37 -5.62 8.16
C LEU A 4 3.05 -6.29 8.54
N SER A 5 1.92 -5.59 8.33
CA SER A 5 0.58 -6.13 8.60
C SER A 5 0.21 -7.27 7.66
N THR A 6 0.65 -7.23 6.40
CA THR A 6 0.41 -8.27 5.40
C THR A 6 1.22 -9.55 5.68
N LEU A 7 2.47 -9.42 6.17
CA LEU A 7 3.27 -10.57 6.64
C LEU A 7 2.74 -11.19 7.94
N GLY A 8 2.17 -10.38 8.83
CA GLY A 8 1.65 -10.84 10.12
C GLY A 8 0.38 -11.70 10.01
N ILE A 9 -0.32 -11.68 8.88
CA ILE A 9 -1.56 -12.44 8.67
C ILE A 9 -1.31 -13.96 8.54
N PRO A 10 -0.43 -14.46 7.66
CA PRO A 10 -0.17 -15.91 7.56
C PRO A 10 0.57 -16.46 8.80
N ILE A 11 1.41 -15.67 9.45
CA ILE A 11 2.13 -16.07 10.68
C ILE A 11 1.19 -16.08 11.89
N GLY A 12 0.30 -15.09 11.98
CA GLY A 12 -0.67 -14.94 13.07
C GLY A 12 -1.79 -15.97 13.04
N ASP A 13 -2.24 -16.39 11.84
CA ASP A 13 -3.24 -17.46 11.71
C ASP A 13 -2.75 -18.79 12.27
N LYS A 14 -1.47 -19.14 12.04
CA LYS A 14 -0.87 -20.38 12.57
C LYS A 14 -0.67 -20.39 14.10
N ILE A 15 -0.67 -19.24 14.78
CA ILE A 15 -0.35 -19.14 16.21
C ILE A 15 -1.59 -18.77 17.06
N PHE A 16 -2.45 -17.87 16.56
CA PHE A 16 -3.59 -17.31 17.32
C PHE A 16 -4.94 -17.37 16.56
N GLY A 17 -4.95 -17.87 15.32
CA GLY A 17 -6.16 -17.97 14.49
C GLY A 17 -6.84 -16.60 14.24
N PHE A 18 -8.17 -16.59 14.26
CA PHE A 18 -9.02 -15.46 13.87
C PHE A 18 -8.71 -14.13 14.57
N TRP A 19 -8.32 -14.15 15.85
CA TRP A 19 -8.07 -12.94 16.64
C TRP A 19 -6.88 -12.14 16.13
N SER A 20 -5.84 -12.81 15.62
CA SER A 20 -4.67 -12.13 15.05
C SER A 20 -5.04 -11.40 13.75
N ILE A 21 -5.86 -12.02 12.89
CA ILE A 21 -6.34 -11.42 11.65
C ILE A 21 -7.19 -10.18 11.95
N TYR A 22 -8.05 -10.26 12.98
CA TYR A 22 -8.90 -9.16 13.40
C TYR A 22 -8.08 -7.92 13.82
N LEU A 23 -7.08 -8.09 14.68
CA LEU A 23 -6.21 -6.99 15.12
C LEU A 23 -5.41 -6.38 13.96
N MET A 24 -4.87 -7.22 13.07
CA MET A 24 -4.12 -6.74 11.90
C MET A 24 -4.99 -5.90 10.96
N ARG A 25 -6.27 -6.27 10.80
CA ARG A 25 -7.23 -5.48 10.00
C ARG A 25 -7.51 -4.11 10.60
N ILE A 26 -7.60 -4.00 11.92
CA ILE A 26 -7.76 -2.71 12.60
C ILE A 26 -6.54 -1.80 12.36
N ILE A 27 -5.34 -2.35 12.56
CA ILE A 27 -4.08 -1.61 12.34
C ILE A 27 -3.99 -1.15 10.89
N GLN A 28 -4.29 -2.03 9.93
CA GLN A 28 -4.29 -1.70 8.51
C GLN A 28 -5.27 -0.57 8.18
N GLY A 29 -6.49 -0.59 8.75
CA GLY A 29 -7.51 0.44 8.56
C GLY A 29 -7.07 1.81 9.05
N THR A 30 -6.50 1.89 10.25
CA THR A 30 -6.00 3.17 10.81
C THR A 30 -4.86 3.76 9.98
N CYS A 31 -3.95 2.91 9.50
CA CYS A 31 -2.83 3.32 8.63
C CYS A 31 -3.32 3.85 7.28
N PHE A 32 -4.36 3.25 6.71
CA PHE A 32 -4.95 3.69 5.45
C PHE A 32 -5.55 5.09 5.56
N ALA A 33 -6.21 5.41 6.68
CA ALA A 33 -6.73 6.76 6.93
C ALA A 33 -5.61 7.82 6.98
N ALA A 34 -4.48 7.52 7.62
CA ALA A 34 -3.33 8.43 7.68
C ALA A 34 -2.74 8.73 6.28
N GLN A 35 -2.74 7.76 5.38
CA GLN A 35 -2.22 7.92 4.01
C GLN A 35 -2.96 9.03 3.24
N TYR A 36 -4.30 9.11 3.34
CA TYR A 36 -5.07 10.14 2.65
C TYR A 36 -4.73 11.55 3.11
N VAL A 37 -4.46 11.71 4.41
CA VAL A 37 -4.04 13.00 4.97
C VAL A 37 -2.68 13.40 4.41
N ILE A 38 -1.71 12.47 4.38
CA ILE A 38 -0.37 12.74 3.86
C ILE A 38 -0.43 13.15 2.39
N VAL A 39 -1.15 12.41 1.55
CA VAL A 39 -1.33 12.74 0.12
C VAL A 39 -1.89 14.15 -0.03
N SER A 40 -2.90 14.54 0.74
CA SER A 40 -3.48 15.89 0.66
C SER A 40 -2.50 17.01 1.04
N ILE A 41 -1.56 16.75 1.96
CA ILE A 41 -0.53 17.70 2.38
C ILE A 41 0.56 17.81 1.31
N VAL A 42 1.02 16.68 0.77
CA VAL A 42 2.05 16.63 -0.28
C VAL A 42 1.54 17.30 -1.56
N SER A 43 0.30 17.01 -1.96
CA SER A 43 -0.35 17.63 -3.12
C SER A 43 -0.38 19.16 -3.02
N ARG A 44 -0.62 19.72 -1.83
CA ARG A 44 -0.62 21.18 -1.63
C ARG A 44 0.78 21.80 -1.64
N LYS A 45 1.81 21.03 -1.29
CA LYS A 45 3.21 21.49 -1.33
C LYS A 45 3.81 21.45 -2.73
N TRP A 46 3.40 20.50 -3.56
CA TRP A 46 3.98 20.25 -4.90
C TRP A 46 3.14 20.78 -6.07
N ALA A 47 1.84 21.02 -5.90
CA ALA A 47 0.96 21.51 -6.97
C ALA A 47 0.69 23.02 -6.84
N PRO A 48 0.72 23.79 -7.95
CA PRO A 48 0.20 25.15 -8.01
C PRO A 48 -1.29 25.18 -7.61
N VAL A 49 -1.71 26.21 -6.86
CA VAL A 49 -3.05 26.32 -6.25
C VAL A 49 -4.18 26.10 -7.28
N THR A 50 -3.98 26.59 -8.51
CA THR A 50 -4.94 26.50 -9.64
C THR A 50 -5.19 25.08 -10.16
N SER A 51 -4.25 24.14 -10.01
CA SER A 51 -4.33 22.79 -10.60
C SER A 51 -4.25 21.66 -9.58
N THR A 52 -4.38 21.99 -8.28
CA THR A 52 -4.36 21.01 -7.18
C THR A 52 -5.39 19.89 -7.36
N ALA A 53 -6.57 20.21 -7.89
CA ALA A 53 -7.63 19.22 -8.16
C ALA A 53 -7.18 18.17 -9.18
N THR A 54 -6.54 18.58 -10.27
CA THR A 54 -6.01 17.67 -11.30
C THR A 54 -4.92 16.76 -10.75
N PHE A 55 -4.03 17.29 -9.89
CA PHE A 55 -2.99 16.50 -9.24
C PHE A 55 -3.57 15.44 -8.29
N LEU A 56 -4.60 15.79 -7.52
CA LEU A 56 -5.30 14.84 -6.64
C LEU A 56 -6.04 13.74 -7.41
N ILE A 57 -6.67 14.10 -8.53
CA ILE A 57 -7.34 13.12 -9.42
C ILE A 57 -6.30 12.17 -10.01
N LEU A 58 -5.20 12.70 -10.55
CA LEU A 58 -4.13 11.89 -11.12
C LEU A 58 -3.52 10.94 -10.07
N THR A 59 -3.29 11.44 -8.85
CA THR A 59 -2.84 10.60 -7.75
C THR A 59 -3.86 9.50 -7.47
N SER A 60 -5.16 9.82 -7.41
CA SER A 60 -6.22 8.84 -7.10
C SER A 60 -6.30 7.66 -8.08
N ILE A 61 -5.83 7.81 -9.32
CA ILE A 61 -5.79 6.72 -10.32
C ILE A 61 -4.95 5.53 -9.82
N HIS A 62 -3.94 5.77 -8.98
CA HIS A 62 -3.10 4.71 -8.43
C HIS A 62 -3.92 3.64 -7.67
N PHE A 63 -5.03 4.01 -7.04
CA PHE A 63 -5.85 3.07 -6.26
C PHE A 63 -6.53 2.06 -7.16
N GLN A 64 -7.12 2.52 -8.26
CA GLN A 64 -7.80 1.65 -9.22
C GLN A 64 -6.79 0.75 -9.94
N PHE A 65 -5.64 1.32 -10.33
CA PHE A 65 -4.57 0.56 -10.97
C PHE A 65 -4.06 -0.56 -10.06
N GLY A 66 -3.81 -0.29 -8.78
CA GLY A 66 -3.37 -1.31 -7.82
C GLY A 66 -4.34 -2.50 -7.69
N GLN A 67 -5.65 -2.23 -7.69
CA GLN A 67 -6.65 -3.30 -7.61
C GLN A 67 -6.73 -4.16 -8.88
N LEU A 68 -6.47 -3.57 -10.05
CA LEU A 68 -6.41 -4.30 -11.31
C LEU A 68 -5.31 -5.37 -11.32
N PHE A 69 -4.20 -5.17 -10.61
CA PHE A 69 -3.16 -6.20 -10.45
C PHE A 69 -3.46 -7.16 -9.29
N THR A 70 -3.99 -6.63 -8.19
CA THR A 70 -4.20 -7.42 -6.97
C THR A 70 -5.29 -8.48 -7.17
N MET A 71 -6.39 -8.14 -7.85
CA MET A 71 -7.54 -9.04 -7.99
C MET A 71 -7.25 -10.30 -8.84
N PRO A 72 -6.63 -10.21 -10.03
CA PRO A 72 -6.26 -11.39 -10.81
C PRO A 72 -5.20 -12.24 -10.09
N THR A 73 -4.24 -11.60 -9.43
CA THR A 73 -3.20 -12.29 -8.66
C THR A 73 -3.83 -13.08 -7.50
N ALA A 74 -4.78 -12.49 -6.78
CA ALA A 74 -5.52 -13.19 -5.74
C ALA A 74 -6.32 -14.39 -6.29
N GLY A 75 -6.99 -14.22 -7.44
CA GLY A 75 -7.72 -15.30 -8.11
C GLY A 75 -6.81 -16.47 -8.49
N TYR A 76 -5.63 -16.18 -9.06
CA TYR A 76 -4.66 -17.20 -9.46
C TYR A 76 -4.12 -18.01 -8.27
N PHE A 77 -3.77 -17.34 -7.17
CA PHE A 77 -3.22 -18.02 -6.00
C PHE A 77 -4.27 -18.81 -5.21
N CYS A 78 -5.54 -18.38 -5.19
CA CYS A 78 -6.62 -19.11 -4.54
C CYS A 78 -6.89 -20.49 -5.16
N GLU A 79 -6.62 -20.67 -6.46
CA GLU A 79 -6.72 -21.96 -7.15
C GLU A 79 -5.44 -22.80 -7.03
N SER A 80 -4.32 -22.18 -6.65
CA SER A 80 -3.03 -22.86 -6.53
C SER A 80 -2.89 -23.62 -5.21
N ASN A 81 -2.08 -24.68 -5.19
CA ASN A 81 -1.71 -25.42 -3.97
C ASN A 81 -0.98 -24.57 -2.92
N PHE A 82 -0.56 -23.35 -3.26
CA PHE A 82 0.08 -22.39 -2.33
C PHE A 82 -0.95 -21.65 -1.45
N GLY A 83 -2.23 -21.76 -1.80
CA GLY A 83 -3.35 -21.19 -1.06
C GLY A 83 -3.36 -19.66 -1.02
N TRP A 84 -4.22 -19.13 -0.16
CA TRP A 84 -4.45 -17.70 0.02
C TRP A 84 -3.24 -16.95 0.60
N GLU A 85 -2.36 -17.65 1.34
CA GLU A 85 -1.15 -17.08 1.94
C GLU A 85 -0.16 -16.54 0.88
N GLY A 86 -0.08 -17.19 -0.29
CA GLY A 86 0.82 -16.79 -1.39
C GLY A 86 0.57 -15.37 -1.91
N VAL A 87 -0.68 -14.92 -1.85
CA VAL A 87 -1.07 -13.55 -2.23
C VAL A 87 -0.41 -12.54 -1.31
N TYR A 88 -0.42 -12.81 0.00
CA TYR A 88 0.11 -11.90 1.01
C TYR A 88 1.63 -11.77 0.89
N TYR A 89 2.36 -12.86 0.64
CA TYR A 89 3.81 -12.83 0.41
C TYR A 89 4.20 -12.08 -0.86
N THR A 90 3.45 -12.28 -1.95
CA THR A 90 3.72 -11.61 -3.23
C THR A 90 3.49 -10.10 -3.11
N MET A 91 2.35 -9.69 -2.53
CA MET A 91 2.02 -8.28 -2.33
C MET A 91 2.96 -7.60 -1.33
N PHE A 92 3.42 -8.32 -0.30
CA PHE A 92 4.44 -7.84 0.63
C PHE A 92 5.76 -7.52 -0.09
N THR A 93 6.28 -8.48 -0.86
CA THR A 93 7.56 -8.35 -1.56
C THR A 93 7.51 -7.18 -2.56
N LEU A 94 6.42 -7.08 -3.32
CA LEU A 94 6.19 -5.99 -4.25
C LEU A 94 6.20 -4.63 -3.53
N THR A 95 5.46 -4.52 -2.42
CA THR A 95 5.39 -3.28 -1.62
C THR A 95 6.75 -2.90 -1.06
N LEU A 96 7.55 -3.88 -0.62
CA LEU A 96 8.88 -3.66 -0.08
C LEU A 96 9.82 -3.12 -1.17
N ILE A 97 9.82 -3.73 -2.36
CA ILE A 97 10.60 -3.26 -3.51
C ILE A 97 10.24 -1.80 -3.84
N PHE A 98 8.95 -1.49 -3.97
CA PHE A 98 8.51 -0.11 -4.25
C PHE A 98 8.88 0.85 -3.13
N THR A 99 8.82 0.43 -1.87
CA THR A 99 9.23 1.27 -0.73
C THR A 99 10.74 1.57 -0.78
N ILE A 100 11.57 0.58 -1.12
CA ILE A 100 13.02 0.77 -1.28
C ILE A 100 13.29 1.75 -2.43
N ILE A 101 12.66 1.52 -3.59
CA ILE A 101 12.82 2.39 -4.76
C ILE A 101 12.40 3.83 -4.42
N PHE A 102 11.26 3.99 -3.75
CA PHE A 102 10.77 5.29 -3.31
C PHE A 102 11.72 5.94 -2.30
N PHE A 103 12.28 5.19 -1.36
CA PHE A 103 13.27 5.71 -0.41
C PHE A 103 14.52 6.28 -1.08
N PHE A 104 14.96 5.69 -2.19
CA PHE A 104 16.12 6.19 -2.94
C PHE A 104 15.78 7.36 -3.89
N ILE A 105 14.56 7.40 -4.44
CA ILE A 105 14.15 8.41 -5.44
C ILE A 105 13.55 9.66 -4.79
N PHE A 106 12.84 9.50 -3.66
CA PHE A 106 12.09 10.58 -3.04
C PHE A 106 13.02 11.50 -2.23
N ARG A 107 13.17 12.76 -2.67
CA ARG A 107 13.74 13.85 -1.88
C ARG A 107 12.63 14.78 -1.41
N ASP A 108 12.61 15.08 -0.11
CA ASP A 108 11.56 15.86 0.57
C ASP A 108 11.49 17.34 0.15
N CYS A 109 12.49 17.86 -0.56
CA CYS A 109 12.59 19.28 -0.92
C CYS A 109 12.66 19.49 -2.44
N PRO A 110 11.70 20.21 -3.05
CA PRO A 110 11.78 20.63 -4.45
C PRO A 110 12.92 21.64 -4.71
N SER A 111 13.54 22.18 -3.64
CA SER A 111 14.67 23.12 -3.69
C SER A 111 16.05 22.46 -3.74
N GLU A 112 16.15 21.13 -3.75
CA GLU A 112 17.40 20.39 -3.96
C GLU A 112 17.48 19.68 -5.33
N HIS A 113 16.62 20.08 -6.28
CA HIS A 113 16.82 19.73 -7.68
C HIS A 113 17.83 20.72 -8.29
N PRO A 114 18.97 20.26 -8.84
CA PRO A 114 19.77 21.07 -9.75
C PRO A 114 19.03 21.34 -11.07
#